data_AF-A0A8J6EHH8-F1
#
_entry.id   AF-A0A8J6EHH8-F1
#
_cell.length_a   1.000
_cell.length_b   1.000
_cell.length_c   1.000
_cell.angle_alpha   90.00
_cell.angle_beta   90.00
_cell.angle_gamma   90.00
#
_symmetry.space_group_name_H-M   'P 1'
#
loop_
_entity.id
_entity.type
_entity.pdbx_description
1 polymer ?
#
loop_
_entity_poly.entity_id
_entity_poly.type
_entity_poly.pdbx_seq_one_letter_code
_entity_poly.pdbx_strand_id
1 'polypeptide(L)'
;IPAGLTKLSSELFIYQKHFDWLKKAAHIVRPLDHEFTSIHNRIDKLVKKIDFLMTRMNIARVSDPPLPQLPNTTTQWGVVQTGHAIFHHFHLFLDYTTRVIVLMKNKL
;
A
#
# COMPACT_ATOMS: atom_id res chain seq x y z
N ILE A 1 -3.46 -19.94 -6.02
CA ILE A 1 -2.99 -18.86 -6.92
C ILE A 1 -3.89 -17.62 -6.82
N PRO A 2 -5.24 -17.72 -6.93
CA PRO A 2 -6.13 -16.55 -6.82
C PRO A 2 -6.07 -15.87 -5.45
N ALA A 3 -6.07 -16.65 -4.37
CA ALA A 3 -6.05 -16.13 -3.00
C ALA A 3 -4.83 -15.26 -2.66
N GLY A 4 -3.68 -15.51 -3.31
CA GLY A 4 -2.47 -14.71 -3.13
C GLY A 4 -2.64 -13.30 -3.71
N LEU A 5 -3.10 -13.21 -4.96
CA LEU A 5 -3.39 -11.92 -5.63
C LEU A 5 -4.50 -11.15 -4.92
N THR A 6 -5.56 -11.84 -4.51
CA THR A 6 -6.67 -11.22 -3.79
C THR A 6 -6.18 -10.60 -2.47
N LYS A 7 -5.39 -11.33 -1.67
CA LYS A 7 -4.80 -10.80 -0.43
C LYS A 7 -3.88 -9.61 -0.72
N LEU A 8 -3.03 -9.71 -1.73
CA LEU A 8 -2.14 -8.61 -2.13
C LEU A 8 -2.92 -7.35 -2.51
N SER A 9 -4.02 -7.50 -3.24
CA SER A 9 -4.88 -6.37 -3.60
C SER A 9 -5.51 -5.70 -2.38
N SER A 10 -6.02 -6.48 -1.42
CA SER A 10 -6.65 -5.94 -0.21
C SER A 10 -5.65 -5.20 0.68
N GLU A 11 -4.48 -5.80 0.90
CA GLU A 11 -3.38 -5.19 1.67
C GLU A 11 -2.87 -3.92 0.99
N LEU A 12 -2.71 -3.92 -0.34
CA LEU A 12 -2.23 -2.75 -1.06
C LEU A 12 -3.23 -1.58 -0.99
N PHE A 13 -4.54 -1.86 -0.99
CA PHE A 13 -5.56 -0.83 -0.74
C PHE A 13 -5.43 -0.22 0.66
N ILE A 14 -5.17 -1.06 1.68
CA ILE A 14 -4.93 -0.58 3.04
C ILE A 14 -3.70 0.34 3.08
N TYR A 15 -2.59 -0.04 2.43
CA TYR A 15 -1.41 0.81 2.34
C TYR A 15 -1.72 2.13 1.62
N GLN A 16 -2.49 2.11 0.53
CA GLN A 16 -2.90 3.34 -0.16
C GLN A 16 -3.57 4.34 0.80
N LYS A 17 -4.46 3.88 1.69
CA LYS A 17 -5.09 4.76 2.70
C LYS A 17 -4.10 5.29 3.74
N HIS A 18 -3.11 4.50 4.14
CA HIS A 18 -2.04 4.96 5.03
C HIS A 18 -1.15 6.02 4.37
N PHE A 19 -0.83 5.86 3.08
CA PHE A 19 -0.05 6.84 2.32
C PHE A 19 -0.87 8.10 1.98
N ASP A 20 -2.19 7.99 1.76
CA ASP A 20 -3.11 9.12 1.68
C ASP A 20 -3.10 9.93 2.99
N TRP A 21 -3.14 9.25 4.13
CA TRP A 21 -3.04 9.88 5.44
C TRP A 21 -1.68 10.58 5.62
N LEU A 22 -0.59 9.90 5.26
CA LEU A 22 0.76 10.46 5.40
C LEU A 22 0.95 11.70 4.51
N LYS A 23 0.41 11.67 3.28
CA LYS A 23 0.37 12.83 2.38
C LYS A 23 -0.40 14.01 2.99
N LYS A 24 -1.53 13.76 3.65
CA LYS A 24 -2.28 14.82 4.35
C LYS A 24 -1.49 15.35 5.55
N ALA A 25 -0.77 14.49 6.27
CA ALA A 25 0.08 14.87 7.39
C ALA A 25 1.45 15.45 6.96
N ALA A 26 1.78 15.44 5.67
CA ALA A 26 3.09 15.82 5.16
C ALA A 26 3.45 17.30 5.44
N HIS A 27 2.46 18.18 5.48
CA HIS A 27 2.64 19.59 5.87
C HIS A 27 3.18 19.77 7.30
N ILE A 28 3.07 18.74 8.15
CA ILE A 28 3.57 18.69 9.52
C ILE A 28 5.08 18.34 9.53
N VAL A 29 5.56 17.68 8.48
CA VAL A 29 6.94 17.15 8.32
C VAL A 29 7.59 17.71 7.05
N ARG A 30 7.66 19.05 6.96
CA ARG A 30 8.30 19.79 5.86
C ARG A 30 9.83 19.70 5.99
N PRO A 31 10.43 18.57 5.58
CA PRO A 31 11.02 18.54 4.23
C PRO A 31 10.63 17.30 3.40
N LEU A 32 9.84 16.36 3.95
CA LEU A 32 9.57 15.06 3.31
C LEU A 32 8.33 15.05 2.40
N ASP A 33 7.65 16.20 2.27
CA ASP A 33 6.37 16.31 1.57
C ASP A 33 6.40 15.84 0.11
N HIS A 34 7.43 16.27 -0.62
CA HIS A 34 7.65 15.87 -2.01
C HIS A 34 7.86 14.35 -2.13
N GLU A 35 8.63 13.77 -1.21
CA GLU A 35 8.92 12.33 -1.25
C GLU A 35 7.70 11.49 -0.88
N PHE A 36 6.89 11.92 0.09
CA PHE A 36 5.63 11.27 0.42
C PHE A 36 4.64 11.32 -0.76
N THR A 37 4.57 12.45 -1.45
CA THR A 37 3.75 12.58 -2.66
C THR A 37 4.25 11.68 -3.79
N SER A 38 5.56 11.61 -4.02
CA SER A 38 6.18 10.74 -5.01
C SER A 38 5.89 9.26 -4.76
N ILE A 39 6.06 8.82 -3.51
CA ILE A 39 5.79 7.43 -3.08
C ILE A 39 4.31 7.10 -3.24
N HIS A 40 3.41 7.98 -2.78
CA HIS A 40 1.97 7.81 -2.96
C HIS A 40 1.60 7.58 -4.44
N ASN A 41 2.12 8.42 -5.34
CA ASN A 41 1.84 8.30 -6.78
C ASN A 41 2.37 7.00 -7.40
N ARG A 42 3.51 6.48 -6.90
CA ARG A 42 4.05 5.19 -7.32
C ARG A 42 3.18 4.02 -6.85
N ILE A 43 2.65 4.10 -5.63
CA ILE A 43 1.74 3.10 -5.07
C ILE A 43 0.42 3.08 -5.83
N ASP A 44 -0.18 4.24 -6.11
CA ASP A 44 -1.40 4.35 -6.92
C ASP A 44 -1.23 3.72 -8.31
N LYS A 45 -0.10 3.98 -8.98
CA LYS A 45 0.25 3.35 -10.26
C LYS A 45 0.38 1.83 -10.14
N LEU A 46 0.95 1.33 -9.03
CA LEU A 46 1.09 -0.11 -8.80
C LEU A 46 -0.27 -0.78 -8.57
N VAL A 47 -1.15 -0.17 -7.77
CA VAL A 47 -2.54 -0.65 -7.54
C VAL A 47 -3.24 -0.83 -8.88
N LYS A 48 -3.26 0.21 -9.72
CA LYS A 48 -3.91 0.18 -11.03
C LYS A 48 -3.39 -0.95 -11.93
N LYS A 49 -2.09 -1.23 -11.88
CA LYS A 49 -1.47 -2.33 -12.65
C LYS A 49 -1.88 -3.71 -12.12
N ILE A 50 -1.94 -3.89 -10.81
CA ILE A 50 -2.40 -5.14 -10.20
C ILE A 50 -3.87 -5.37 -10.49
N ASP A 51 -4.69 -4.32 -10.41
CA ASP A 51 -6.11 -4.39 -10.74
C ASP A 51 -6.31 -4.82 -12.19
N PHE A 52 -5.60 -4.19 -13.13
CA PHE A 52 -5.62 -4.57 -14.53
C PHE A 52 -5.20 -6.05 -14.73
N LEU A 53 -4.18 -6.52 -14.01
CA LEU A 53 -3.75 -7.92 -14.05
C LEU A 53 -4.86 -8.87 -13.55
N MET A 54 -5.49 -8.55 -12.42
CA MET A 54 -6.59 -9.35 -11.87
C MET A 54 -7.78 -9.42 -12.83
N THR A 55 -8.16 -8.30 -13.45
CA THR A 55 -9.22 -8.25 -14.47
C THR A 55 -8.87 -9.14 -15.66
N ARG A 56 -7.65 -9.07 -16.18
CA ARG A 56 -7.20 -9.94 -17.29
C ARG A 56 -7.23 -11.42 -16.94
N MET A 57 -7.07 -11.77 -15.67
CA MET A 57 -7.08 -13.14 -15.17
C MET A 57 -8.48 -13.61 -14.72
N ASN A 58 -9.53 -12.81 -14.92
CA ASN A 58 -10.89 -13.05 -14.40
C ASN A 58 -10.93 -13.33 -12.88
N ILE A 59 -10.04 -12.69 -12.13
CA ILE A 59 -10.03 -12.78 -10.67
C ILE A 59 -10.96 -11.69 -10.13
N ALA A 60 -12.05 -12.10 -9.48
CA ALA A 60 -12.97 -11.18 -8.82
C ALA A 60 -12.24 -10.45 -7.68
N ARG A 61 -12.38 -9.12 -7.65
CA ARG A 61 -11.89 -8.30 -6.54
C ARG A 61 -12.74 -8.64 -5.30
N VAL A 62 -12.08 -8.82 -4.16
CA VAL A 62 -12.82 -8.81 -2.88
C VAL A 62 -13.37 -7.40 -2.69
N SER A 63 -14.67 -7.32 -2.38
CA SER A 63 -15.37 -6.06 -2.03
C SER A 63 -14.49 -5.23 -1.10
N ASP A 64 -14.47 -3.91 -1.30
CA ASP A 64 -13.50 -3.01 -0.65
C ASP A 64 -13.27 -3.41 0.82
N PRO A 65 -12.03 -3.76 1.21
CA PRO A 65 -11.77 -4.20 2.57
C PRO A 65 -12.13 -3.08 3.56
N PRO A 66 -12.47 -3.42 4.82
CA PRO A 66 -12.81 -2.42 5.82
C PRO A 66 -11.71 -1.35 5.89
N LEU A 67 -12.12 -0.09 5.97
CA LEU A 67 -11.19 1.03 6.06
C LEU A 67 -10.25 0.81 7.24
N PRO A 68 -8.93 0.97 7.04
CA PRO A 68 -7.99 0.84 8.14
C PRO A 68 -8.25 1.93 9.18
N GLN A 69 -8.04 1.59 10.46
CA GLN A 69 -8.01 2.59 11.51
C GLN A 69 -6.82 3.52 11.26
N LEU A 70 -7.10 4.74 10.83
CA LEU A 70 -6.06 5.71 10.54
C LEU A 70 -5.53 6.32 11.85
N PRO A 71 -4.24 6.66 11.88
CA PRO A 71 -3.63 7.30 13.04
C PRO A 71 -4.30 8.64 13.37
N ASN A 72 -4.55 8.90 14.65
CA ASN A 72 -5.12 10.15 15.16
C ASN A 72 -4.05 11.13 15.69
N THR A 73 -2.77 10.86 15.40
CA THR A 73 -1.65 11.67 15.90
C THR A 73 -1.71 13.11 15.40
N THR A 74 -1.69 14.05 16.33
CA THR A 74 -1.72 15.50 16.08
C THR A 74 -0.34 16.16 16.22
N THR A 75 0.65 15.45 16.76
CA THR A 75 2.01 16.00 16.99
C THR A 75 2.96 15.68 15.84
N GLN A 76 3.93 16.56 15.58
CA GLN A 76 4.95 16.34 14.53
C GLN A 76 5.70 15.02 14.73
N TRP A 77 6.12 14.75 15.97
CA TRP A 77 6.83 13.52 16.30
C TRP A 77 5.95 12.27 16.13
N GLY A 78 4.68 12.35 16.50
CA GLY A 78 3.73 11.25 16.30
C GLY A 78 3.53 10.90 14.82
N VAL A 79 3.50 11.91 13.93
CA VAL A 79 3.48 11.69 12.49
C VAL A 79 4.76 11.00 11.99
N VAL A 80 5.92 11.38 12.50
CA VAL A 80 7.21 10.75 12.14
C VAL A 80 7.25 9.28 12.57
N GLN A 81 6.89 8.98 13.82
CA GLN A 81 6.87 7.59 14.34
C GLN A 81 5.89 6.71 13.55
N THR A 82 4.71 7.24 13.27
CA THR A 82 3.67 6.55 12.51
C THR A 82 4.10 6.34 11.07
N GLY A 83 4.68 7.36 10.43
CA GLY A 83 5.26 7.25 9.10
C GLY A 83 6.33 6.14 9.04
N HIS A 84 7.23 6.11 10.02
CA HIS A 84 8.23 5.04 10.13
C HIS A 84 7.60 3.65 10.19
N ALA A 85 6.57 3.44 11.02
CA ALA A 85 5.85 2.16 11.10
C ALA A 85 5.18 1.78 9.77
N ILE A 86 4.55 2.74 9.09
CA ILE A 86 3.93 2.52 7.77
C ILE A 86 4.99 2.09 6.75
N PHE A 87 6.12 2.78 6.66
CA PHE A 87 7.20 2.44 5.74
C PHE A 87 7.82 1.09 6.04
N HIS A 88 8.07 0.78 7.32
CA HIS A 88 8.64 -0.50 7.72
C HIS A 88 7.72 -1.67 7.34
N HIS A 89 6.43 -1.59 7.68
CA HIS A 89 5.47 -2.62 7.30
C HIS A 89 5.29 -2.71 5.78
N PHE A 90 5.25 -1.57 5.07
CA PHE A 90 5.14 -1.57 3.62
C PHE A 90 6.34 -2.24 2.94
N HIS A 91 7.54 -2.03 3.46
CA HIS A 91 8.74 -2.71 2.96
C HIS A 91 8.64 -4.23 3.09
N LEU A 92 8.23 -4.72 4.27
CA LEU A 92 8.01 -6.16 4.50
C LEU A 92 6.90 -6.71 3.58
N PHE A 93 5.84 -5.94 3.36
CA PHE A 93 4.78 -6.30 2.43
C PHE A 93 5.27 -6.41 0.98
N LEU A 94 6.11 -5.48 0.52
CA LEU A 94 6.69 -5.54 -0.83
C LEU A 94 7.61 -6.74 -1.03
N ASP A 95 8.41 -7.08 -0.02
CA ASP A 95 9.25 -8.28 -0.04
C ASP A 95 8.38 -9.55 -0.12
N TYR A 96 7.34 -9.66 0.71
CA TYR A 96 6.35 -10.74 0.62
C TYR A 96 5.68 -10.79 -0.76
N THR A 97 5.27 -9.65 -1.30
CA THR A 97 4.63 -9.52 -2.61
C THR A 97 5.52 -10.07 -3.72
N THR A 98 6.81 -9.72 -3.69
CA THR A 98 7.80 -10.21 -4.64
C THR A 98 7.90 -11.74 -4.59
N ARG A 99 7.95 -12.32 -3.39
CA ARG A 99 7.97 -13.79 -3.20
C ARG A 99 6.71 -14.44 -3.75
N VAL A 100 5.52 -13.88 -3.50
CA VAL A 100 4.25 -14.39 -4.03
C VAL A 100 4.22 -14.35 -5.56
N ILE A 101 4.63 -13.24 -6.18
CA ILE A 101 4.64 -13.08 -7.64
C ILE A 101 5.59 -14.09 -8.30
N VAL A 102 6.79 -14.30 -7.74
CA VAL A 102 7.74 -15.31 -8.23
C VAL A 102 7.16 -16.72 -8.12
N LEU A 103 6.55 -17.06 -6.98
CA LEU A 103 5.88 -18.35 -6.79
C LEU A 103 4.72 -18.55 -7.77
N MET A 104 4.03 -17.48 -8.15
CA MET A 104 2.97 -17.55 -9.15
C MET A 104 3.52 -17.80 -10.55
N LYS A 105 4.60 -17.12 -10.95
CA LYS A 105 5.29 -17.36 -12.22
C LYS A 105 5.74 -18.82 -12.35
N ASN A 106 6.23 -19.43 -11.26
CA ASN A 106 6.72 -20.81 -11.28
C ASN A 106 5.59 -21.86 -11.27
N LYS A 107 4.33 -21.44 -11.04
CA LYS A 107 3.14 -22.31 -11.04
C LYS A 107 2.22 -22.08 -12.24
N LEU A 108 2.58 -21.13 -13.11
CA LEU A 108 1.98 -20.86 -14.42
C LEU A 108 2.85 -21.52 -15.50
#